data_AF-A0A7G9B7U3-F1
#
_entry.id   AF-A0A7G9B7U3-F1
#
_cell.length_a   1.000
_cell.length_b   1.000
_cell.length_c   1.000
_cell.angle_alpha   90.00
_cell.angle_beta   90.00
_cell.angle_gamma   90.00
#
_symmetry.space_group_name_H-M   'P 1'
#
loop_
_entity.id
_entity.type
_entity.pdbx_description
1 polymer ?
#
loop_
_entity_poly.entity_id
_entity_poly.type
_entity_poly.pdbx_seq_one_letter_code
_entity_poly.pdbx_strand_id
1 'polypeptide(L)'
;MDNPIYKLEKIVRAKSEESMQDFEGPLDLILYLLGKNKIEIQDISISLILDQYLAYLEARQSMDLEVASEFVTMASHLMFIKTRMLLSIEDEEAQSEMDALIKSLEERQRNDNYLKVKAVAERLGPMGEFGRNILTRNPEPVERGKIYEYAQEQADLVLAMQEILNRSERNAPLPAAAFSSIVRHEPYPVESKAREILNRLKMSGVTRFLLLFRGNKSRSEVVATFLAVLELCRSKVIRLAGSEQDCTVVPEKDDLAAQDGRG
;
A
#
# COMPACT_ATOMS: atom_id res chain seq x y z
N MET A 1 21.58 46.00 26.31
CA MET A 1 22.13 45.50 25.04
C MET A 1 23.63 45.35 25.27
N ASP A 2 24.04 44.28 25.96
CA ASP A 2 25.45 43.99 26.22
C ASP A 2 25.92 42.97 25.19
N ASN A 3 26.72 43.44 24.24
CA ASN A 3 27.40 42.56 23.29
C ASN A 3 28.67 42.04 23.98
N PRO A 4 28.84 40.72 24.18
CA PRO A 4 30.05 40.22 24.79
C PRO A 4 31.24 40.37 23.83
N ILE A 5 32.27 41.05 24.31
CA ILE A 5 33.58 41.15 23.64
C ILE A 5 34.32 39.84 23.89
N TYR A 6 34.46 39.02 22.85
CA TYR A 6 35.29 37.82 22.91
C TYR A 6 36.77 38.21 22.76
N LYS A 7 37.53 38.14 23.86
CA LYS A 7 39.00 38.17 23.83
C LYS A 7 39.50 36.81 23.33
N LEU A 8 39.99 36.75 22.10
CA LEU A 8 40.84 35.65 21.61
C LEU A 8 42.27 35.87 22.12
N GLU A 9 42.55 35.41 23.33
CA GLU A 9 43.92 35.20 23.78
C GLU A 9 44.22 33.70 23.85
N LYS A 10 45.36 33.31 23.24
CA LYS A 10 46.07 32.03 23.43
C LYS A 10 45.35 30.82 22.78
N ILE A 11 45.90 30.14 21.77
CA ILE A 11 47.28 29.67 21.58
C ILE A 11 47.46 29.37 20.08
N VAL A 12 48.34 30.09 19.39
CA VAL A 12 48.99 29.54 18.19
C VAL A 12 50.01 28.56 18.73
N ARG A 13 49.59 27.30 18.92
CA ARG A 13 50.54 26.21 19.10
C ARG A 13 51.12 26.01 17.71
N ALA A 14 52.34 26.49 17.53
CA ALA A 14 53.19 26.00 16.47
C ALA A 14 53.10 24.46 16.48
N LYS A 15 52.98 23.89 15.29
CA LYS A 15 52.74 22.47 15.00
C LYS A 15 53.98 21.61 15.33
N SER A 16 54.61 21.83 16.49
CA SER A 16 55.90 21.26 16.89
C SER A 16 55.81 20.29 18.07
N GLU A 17 54.61 19.97 18.55
CA GLU A 17 54.40 19.00 19.63
C GLU A 17 53.38 17.94 19.19
N GLU A 18 53.73 17.15 18.17
CA GLU A 18 53.24 15.78 18.13
C GLU A 18 54.06 15.05 19.20
N SER A 19 53.42 14.63 20.29
CA SER A 19 54.04 13.81 21.34
C SER A 19 54.91 12.74 20.70
N MET A 20 56.22 12.70 21.03
CA MET A 20 57.12 11.65 20.55
C MET A 20 56.47 10.30 20.82
N GLN A 21 56.15 9.60 19.73
CA GLN A 21 55.56 8.27 19.79
C GLN A 21 56.65 7.30 20.22
N ASP A 22 56.34 6.44 21.18
CA ASP A 22 57.25 5.35 21.55
C ASP A 22 57.22 4.28 20.45
N PHE A 23 58.22 4.34 19.57
CA PHE A 23 58.43 3.32 18.54
C PHE A 23 59.06 2.06 19.15
N GLU A 24 58.54 0.90 18.77
CA GLU A 24 59.04 -0.41 19.25
C GLU A 24 60.38 -0.81 18.61
N GLY A 25 60.84 -0.11 17.57
CA GLY A 25 62.12 -0.39 16.92
C GLY A 25 62.46 0.57 15.78
N PRO A 26 63.66 0.43 15.17
CA PRO A 26 64.16 1.37 14.16
C PRO A 26 63.41 1.30 12.82
N LEU A 27 62.95 0.11 12.41
CA LEU A 27 62.16 -0.05 11.18
C LEU A 27 60.79 0.63 11.27
N ASP A 28 60.17 0.60 12.45
CA ASP A 28 58.88 1.24 12.71
C ASP A 28 58.98 2.77 12.61
N LEU A 29 60.06 3.33 13.18
CA LEU A 29 60.38 4.75 13.01
C LEU A 29 60.58 5.11 11.52
N ILE A 30 61.31 4.31 10.74
CA ILE A 30 61.49 4.56 9.31
C ILE A 30 60.14 4.52 8.56
N LEU A 31 59.29 3.52 8.84
CA LEU A 31 57.95 3.43 8.25
C LEU A 31 57.09 4.65 8.60
N TYR A 32 57.15 5.14 9.83
CA TYR A 32 56.49 6.38 10.23
C TYR A 32 57.02 7.59 9.45
N LEU A 33 58.34 7.74 9.31
CA LEU A 33 58.96 8.82 8.54
C LEU A 33 58.55 8.77 7.07
N LEU A 34 58.49 7.58 6.46
CA LEU A 34 58.00 7.39 5.10
C LEU A 34 56.54 7.83 4.95
N GLY A 35 55.68 7.41 5.87
CA GLY A 35 54.27 7.82 5.91
C GLY A 35 54.10 9.33 6.07
N LYS A 36 54.91 9.96 6.92
CA LYS A 36 54.89 11.42 7.14
C LYS A 36 55.26 12.22 5.90
N ASN A 37 56.25 11.74 5.14
CA ASN A 37 56.69 12.38 3.90
C ASN A 37 55.89 11.95 2.65
N LYS A 38 54.95 10.99 2.80
CA LYS A 38 54.20 10.38 1.68
C LYS A 38 55.11 9.78 0.62
N ILE A 39 56.18 9.12 1.05
CA ILE A 39 57.15 8.45 0.18
C ILE A 39 56.82 6.95 0.17
N GLU A 40 56.85 6.35 -1.02
CA GLU A 40 56.69 4.91 -1.19
C GLU A 40 57.96 4.16 -0.75
N ILE A 41 57.81 2.94 -0.21
CA ILE A 41 58.93 2.13 0.29
C ILE A 41 59.92 1.75 -0.82
N GLN A 42 59.49 1.77 -2.09
CA GLN A 42 60.37 1.48 -3.24
C GLN A 42 61.17 2.72 -3.69
N ASP A 43 60.69 3.92 -3.36
CA ASP A 43 61.28 5.20 -3.79
C ASP A 43 62.02 5.92 -2.64
N ILE A 44 62.64 5.13 -1.76
CA ILE A 44 63.30 5.62 -0.56
C ILE A 44 64.49 6.51 -0.91
N SER A 45 64.39 7.80 -0.57
CA SER A 45 65.54 8.71 -0.57
C SER A 45 66.32 8.57 0.74
N ILE A 46 67.41 7.79 0.72
CA ILE A 46 68.26 7.54 1.89
C ILE A 46 68.73 8.83 2.57
N SER A 47 69.06 9.84 1.77
CA SER A 47 69.54 11.12 2.29
C SER A 47 68.49 11.80 3.17
N LEU A 48 67.25 11.86 2.69
CA LEU A 48 66.14 12.49 3.40
C LEU A 48 65.79 11.72 4.68
N ILE A 49 65.72 10.40 4.60
CA ILE A 49 65.30 9.56 5.72
C ILE A 49 66.35 9.57 6.81
N LEU A 50 67.64 9.47 6.45
CA LEU A 50 68.74 9.53 7.41
C LEU A 50 68.74 10.86 8.18
N ASP A 51 68.57 11.99 7.48
CA ASP A 51 68.57 13.31 8.13
C ASP A 51 67.40 13.43 9.12
N GLN A 52 66.22 12.92 8.76
CA GLN A 52 65.06 12.90 9.66
C GLN A 52 65.21 11.90 10.81
N TYR A 53 65.83 10.75 10.56
CA TYR A 53 66.10 9.72 11.56
C TYR A 53 67.09 10.21 12.62
N LEU A 54 68.16 10.88 12.20
CA LEU A 54 69.12 11.51 13.11
C LEU A 54 68.49 12.66 13.90
N ALA A 55 67.70 13.52 13.24
CA ALA A 55 66.98 14.59 13.92
C ALA A 55 66.02 14.04 15.00
N TYR A 56 65.37 12.90 14.74
CA TYR A 56 64.53 12.22 15.72
C TYR A 56 65.36 11.70 16.91
N LEU A 57 66.52 11.08 16.64
CA LEU A 57 67.40 10.59 17.69
C LEU A 57 67.96 11.72 18.56
N GLU A 58 68.41 12.83 17.97
CA GLU A 58 68.91 13.99 18.72
C GLU A 58 67.83 14.60 19.61
N ALA A 59 66.62 14.77 19.09
CA ALA A 59 65.48 15.26 19.86
C ALA A 59 65.19 14.34 21.06
N ARG A 60 65.23 13.02 20.87
CA ARG A 60 64.97 12.03 21.93
C ARG A 60 66.12 11.92 22.94
N GLN A 61 67.37 12.02 22.49
CA GLN A 61 68.56 11.99 23.34
C GLN A 61 68.60 13.14 24.37
N SER A 62 68.00 14.28 24.01
CA SER A 62 67.87 15.42 24.93
C SER A 62 66.85 15.22 26.05
N MET A 63 65.95 14.23 25.93
CA MET A 63 64.80 14.05 26.82
C MET A 63 64.94 12.83 27.75
N ASP A 64 65.36 11.68 27.23
CA ASP A 64 65.72 10.48 28.01
C ASP A 64 66.15 9.40 27.01
N LEU A 65 67.32 8.77 27.17
CA LEU A 65 67.71 7.73 26.22
C LEU A 65 68.58 6.65 26.87
N GLU A 66 67.91 5.63 27.43
CA GLU A 66 68.33 4.26 27.14
C GLU A 66 68.17 4.05 25.63
N VAL A 67 69.16 4.49 24.83
CA VAL A 67 69.15 4.23 23.40
C VAL A 67 69.28 2.73 23.22
N ALA A 68 68.27 2.08 22.66
CA ALA A 68 68.44 0.69 22.24
C ALA A 68 69.59 0.65 21.23
N SER A 69 70.56 -0.24 21.45
CA SER A 69 71.70 -0.47 20.54
C SER A 69 71.25 -0.57 19.07
N GLU A 70 70.07 -1.13 18.85
CA GLU A 70 69.41 -1.28 17.55
C GLU A 70 69.16 0.03 16.78
N PHE A 71 68.89 1.15 17.46
CA PHE A 71 68.69 2.42 16.78
C PHE A 71 70.01 3.01 16.27
N VAL A 72 71.08 2.84 17.04
CA VAL A 72 72.43 3.31 16.67
C VAL A 72 73.00 2.45 15.55
N THR A 73 72.79 1.13 15.61
CA THR A 73 73.20 0.23 14.51
C THR A 73 72.48 0.60 13.22
N MET A 74 71.17 0.86 13.25
CA MET A 74 70.45 1.32 12.06
C MET A 74 70.93 2.69 11.57
N ALA A 75 71.23 3.64 12.47
CA ALA A 75 71.81 4.94 12.08
C ALA A 75 73.13 4.76 11.32
N SER A 76 74.00 3.88 11.83
CA SER A 76 75.28 3.57 11.20
C SER A 76 75.12 2.88 9.85
N HIS A 77 74.11 2.00 9.71
CA HIS A 77 73.81 1.31 8.46
C HIS A 77 73.29 2.27 7.39
N LEU A 78 72.36 3.17 7.75
CA LEU A 78 71.89 4.22 6.85
C LEU A 78 73.04 5.16 6.44
N MET A 79 73.94 5.51 7.35
CA MET A 79 75.13 6.31 7.04
C MET A 79 76.06 5.60 6.07
N PHE A 80 76.28 4.29 6.26
CA PHE A 80 77.08 3.47 5.38
C PHE A 80 76.51 3.48 3.96
N ILE A 81 75.22 3.21 3.81
CA ILE A 81 74.53 3.21 2.51
C ILE A 81 74.63 4.60 1.87
N LYS A 82 74.31 5.68 2.60
CA LYS A 82 74.40 7.07 2.09
C LYS A 82 75.81 7.41 1.60
N THR A 83 76.83 7.08 2.39
CA THR A 83 78.22 7.45 2.08
C THR A 83 78.73 6.73 0.83
N ARG A 84 78.43 5.43 0.70
CA ARG A 84 78.82 4.65 -0.48
C ARG A 84 78.10 5.11 -1.74
N MET A 85 76.78 5.31 -1.67
CA MET A 85 75.98 5.79 -2.81
C MET A 85 76.39 7.19 -3.28
N LEU A 86 76.81 8.07 -2.37
CA LEU A 86 77.33 9.39 -2.73
C LEU A 86 78.70 9.34 -3.41
N LEU A 87 79.51 8.33 -3.10
CA LEU A 87 80.84 8.15 -3.69
C LEU A 87 80.74 7.52 -5.09
N SER A 88 79.87 6.53 -5.25
CA SER A 88 79.55 5.88 -6.52
C SER A 88 78.09 5.46 -6.54
N ILE A 89 77.34 5.92 -7.53
CA ILE A 89 75.91 5.61 -7.67
C ILE A 89 75.72 4.12 -8.04
N GLU A 90 76.70 3.52 -8.73
CA GLU A 90 76.69 2.12 -9.19
C GLU A 90 77.39 1.16 -8.21
N ASP A 91 77.50 1.55 -6.95
CA ASP A 91 78.10 0.70 -5.92
C ASP A 91 77.20 -0.52 -5.61
N GLU A 92 77.57 -1.69 -6.12
CA GLU A 92 76.77 -2.92 -6.01
C GLU A 92 76.49 -3.31 -4.54
N GLU A 93 77.45 -3.08 -3.64
CA GLU A 93 77.29 -3.40 -2.22
C GLU A 93 76.26 -2.48 -1.57
N ALA A 94 76.31 -1.18 -1.86
CA ALA A 94 75.35 -0.22 -1.32
C ALA A 94 73.92 -0.44 -1.86
N GLN A 95 73.80 -0.82 -3.14
CA GLN A 95 72.51 -1.18 -3.74
C GLN A 95 71.94 -2.46 -3.12
N SER A 96 72.77 -3.48 -2.90
CA SER A 96 72.34 -4.72 -2.24
C SER A 96 71.86 -4.47 -0.81
N GLU A 97 72.57 -3.63 -0.04
CA GLU A 97 72.18 -3.26 1.33
C GLU A 97 70.88 -2.43 1.35
N MET A 98 70.71 -1.55 0.37
CA MET A 98 69.45 -0.81 0.16
C MET A 98 68.28 -1.77 -0.08
N ASP A 99 68.44 -2.70 -1.02
CA ASP A 99 67.38 -3.66 -1.37
C ASP A 99 67.00 -4.54 -0.17
N ALA A 100 67.99 -4.94 0.64
CA ALA A 100 67.76 -5.69 1.87
C ALA A 100 66.97 -4.86 2.90
N LEU A 101 67.28 -3.57 3.04
CA LEU A 101 66.53 -2.64 3.89
C LEU A 101 65.08 -2.48 3.41
N ILE A 102 64.87 -2.24 2.12
CA ILE A 102 63.53 -2.11 1.49
C ILE A 102 62.70 -3.35 1.79
N LYS A 103 63.27 -4.54 1.54
CA LYS A 103 62.60 -5.81 1.81
C LYS A 103 62.21 -5.98 3.28
N SER A 104 63.10 -5.59 4.20
CA SER A 104 62.84 -5.66 5.65
C SER A 104 61.70 -4.72 6.06
N LEU A 105 61.63 -3.52 5.47
CA LEU A 105 60.55 -2.56 5.69
C LEU A 105 59.22 -3.09 5.14
N GLU A 106 59.20 -3.68 3.94
CA GLU A 106 58.00 -4.30 3.36
C GLU A 106 57.51 -5.49 4.19
N GLU A 107 58.41 -6.34 4.69
CA GLU A 107 58.08 -7.44 5.60
C GLU A 107 57.47 -6.92 6.90
N ARG A 108 58.06 -5.89 7.50
CA ARG A 108 57.52 -5.27 8.71
C ARG A 108 56.13 -4.68 8.46
N GLN A 109 55.96 -3.89 7.40
CA GLN A 109 54.67 -3.28 7.05
C GLN A 109 53.60 -4.35 6.80
N ARG A 110 53.94 -5.44 6.09
CA ARG A 110 53.02 -6.56 5.86
C ARG A 110 52.62 -7.24 7.15
N ASN A 111 53.56 -7.47 8.06
CA ASN A 111 53.26 -8.05 9.38
C ASN A 111 52.33 -7.15 10.19
N ASP A 112 52.59 -5.85 10.23
CA ASP A 112 51.74 -4.89 10.96
C ASP A 112 50.32 -4.84 10.37
N ASN A 113 50.21 -4.84 9.04
CA ASN A 113 48.91 -4.91 8.36
C ASN A 113 48.19 -6.23 8.65
N TYR A 114 48.91 -7.35 8.62
CA TYR A 114 48.36 -8.65 8.97
C TYR A 114 47.83 -8.68 10.41
N LEU A 115 48.57 -8.15 11.38
CA LEU A 115 48.14 -8.07 12.78
C LEU A 115 46.87 -7.22 12.92
N LYS A 116 46.80 -6.06 12.24
CA LYS A 116 45.60 -5.21 12.22
C LYS A 116 44.40 -5.96 11.64
N VAL A 117 44.57 -6.60 10.48
CA VAL A 117 43.50 -7.36 9.83
C VAL A 117 43.06 -8.54 10.69
N LYS A 118 43.99 -9.27 11.30
CA LYS A 118 43.71 -10.39 12.19
C LYS A 118 42.88 -9.93 13.40
N ALA A 119 43.26 -8.84 14.05
CA ALA A 119 42.52 -8.28 15.18
C ALA A 119 41.08 -7.86 14.78
N VAL A 120 40.92 -7.25 13.61
CA VAL A 120 39.60 -6.89 13.08
C VAL A 120 38.78 -8.14 12.74
N ALA A 121 39.40 -9.15 12.11
CA ALA A 121 38.74 -10.40 11.75
C ALA A 121 38.25 -11.18 12.97
N GLU A 122 39.04 -11.23 14.05
CA GLU A 122 38.64 -11.83 15.33
C GLU A 122 37.43 -11.10 15.93
N ARG A 123 37.35 -9.77 15.78
CA ARG A 123 36.20 -8.97 16.23
C ARG A 123 34.96 -9.15 15.35
N LEU A 124 35.14 -9.28 14.03
CA LEU A 124 34.05 -9.43 13.06
C LEU A 124 33.48 -10.85 13.00
N GLY A 125 34.31 -11.87 13.26
CA GLY A 125 33.92 -13.28 13.27
C GLY A 125 32.59 -13.55 14.00
N PRO A 126 32.45 -13.18 15.29
CA PRO A 126 31.20 -13.39 16.03
C PRO A 126 30.03 -12.53 15.51
N MET A 127 30.30 -11.38 14.88
CA MET A 127 29.24 -10.54 14.30
C MET A 127 28.61 -11.21 13.06
N GLY A 128 29.35 -12.05 12.34
CA GLY A 128 28.82 -12.84 11.22
C GLY A 128 27.95 -14.02 11.65
N GLU A 129 28.17 -14.56 12.86
CA GLU A 129 27.26 -15.56 13.45
C GLU A 129 25.90 -14.94 13.77
N PHE A 130 25.87 -13.64 14.12
CA PHE A 130 24.65 -12.86 14.27
C PHE A 130 24.01 -12.63 12.90
N GLY A 131 22.91 -13.32 12.61
CA GLY A 131 22.21 -13.25 11.34
C GLY A 131 22.30 -14.53 10.50
N ARG A 132 23.26 -15.43 10.76
CA ARG A 132 23.37 -16.71 10.03
C ARG A 132 22.12 -17.57 10.18
N ASN A 133 21.50 -17.53 11.36
CA ASN A 133 20.29 -18.28 11.68
C ASN A 133 19.02 -17.41 11.60
N ILE A 134 19.11 -16.19 11.03
CA ILE A 134 17.97 -15.28 10.90
C ILE A 134 17.53 -15.29 9.43
N LEU A 135 16.41 -15.95 9.17
CA LEU A 135 15.76 -15.93 7.86
C LEU A 135 14.69 -14.84 7.89
N THR A 136 14.93 -13.74 7.17
CA THR A 136 13.92 -12.71 6.98
C THR A 136 13.04 -13.06 5.79
N ARG A 137 11.73 -12.84 5.91
CA ARG A 137 10.85 -12.86 4.74
C ARG A 137 11.18 -11.66 3.86
N ASN A 138 11.19 -11.84 2.54
CA ASN A 138 11.21 -10.71 1.61
C ASN A 138 10.00 -9.81 1.90
N PRO A 139 10.14 -8.48 1.73
CA PRO A 139 9.02 -7.57 1.90
C PRO A 139 7.85 -8.04 1.04
N GLU A 140 6.66 -8.14 1.65
CA GLU A 140 5.46 -8.49 0.90
C GLU A 140 5.25 -7.45 -0.20
N PRO A 141 5.00 -7.87 -1.44
CA PRO A 141 4.66 -6.95 -2.51
C PRO A 141 3.33 -6.30 -2.15
N VAL A 142 3.40 -5.09 -1.58
CA VAL A 142 2.25 -4.22 -1.45
C VAL A 142 1.85 -3.84 -2.87
N GLU A 143 0.74 -4.39 -3.34
CA GLU A 143 0.01 -3.83 -4.46
C GLU A 143 -0.38 -2.41 -4.04
N ARG A 144 0.42 -1.42 -4.45
CA ARG A 144 0.02 -0.03 -4.35
C ARG A 144 -1.32 0.04 -5.07
N GLY A 145 -2.37 0.38 -4.32
CA GLY A 145 -3.72 0.49 -4.88
C GLY A 145 -3.66 1.28 -6.17
N LYS A 146 -4.42 0.83 -7.19
CA LYS A 146 -4.44 1.41 -8.53
C LYS A 146 -4.33 2.93 -8.42
N ILE A 147 -3.17 3.47 -8.77
CA ILE A 147 -3.02 4.91 -8.91
C ILE A 147 -3.89 5.21 -10.12
N TYR A 148 -5.10 5.68 -9.89
CA TYR A 148 -5.97 6.13 -10.97
C TYR A 148 -5.36 7.42 -11.48
N GLU A 149 -4.43 7.31 -12.43
CA GLU A 149 -4.07 8.42 -13.29
C GLU A 149 -5.29 8.65 -14.19
N TYR A 150 -6.16 9.57 -13.79
CA TYR A 150 -7.28 10.01 -14.60
C TYR A 150 -6.73 10.75 -15.83
N ALA A 151 -6.41 10.00 -16.89
CA ALA A 151 -6.03 10.52 -18.20
C ALA A 151 -7.29 10.71 -19.05
N GLN A 152 -8.22 11.53 -18.59
CA GLN A 152 -9.43 11.87 -19.34
C GLN A 152 -9.30 13.27 -19.91
N GLU A 153 -9.64 13.42 -21.19
CA GLU A 153 -9.70 14.72 -21.82
C GLU A 153 -11.00 15.42 -21.43
N GLN A 154 -11.02 16.75 -21.50
CA GLN A 154 -12.22 17.54 -21.17
C GLN A 154 -13.44 17.13 -22.01
N ALA A 155 -13.22 16.60 -23.21
CA ALA A 155 -14.25 16.09 -24.11
C ALA A 155 -15.00 14.86 -23.53
N ASP A 156 -14.34 14.00 -22.77
CA ASP A 156 -14.95 12.80 -22.18
C ASP A 156 -16.04 13.16 -21.16
N LEU A 157 -15.85 14.27 -20.45
CA LEU A 157 -16.83 14.78 -19.49
C LEU A 157 -18.10 15.27 -20.22
N VAL A 158 -17.95 15.90 -21.38
CA VAL A 158 -19.07 16.38 -22.20
C VAL A 158 -19.86 15.19 -22.75
N LEU A 159 -19.18 14.15 -23.23
CA LEU A 159 -19.82 12.93 -23.72
C LEU A 159 -20.59 12.20 -22.61
N ALA A 160 -19.98 12.05 -21.43
CA ALA A 160 -20.64 11.45 -20.27
C ALA A 160 -21.90 12.24 -19.86
N MET A 161 -21.84 13.58 -19.90
CA MET A 161 -23.00 14.42 -19.59
C MET A 161 -24.12 14.26 -20.62
N GLN A 162 -23.80 14.18 -21.91
CA GLN A 162 -24.77 13.92 -22.97
C GLN A 162 -25.44 12.55 -22.81
N GLU A 163 -24.70 11.52 -22.42
CA GLU A 163 -25.25 10.18 -22.22
C GLU A 163 -26.28 10.14 -21.08
N ILE A 164 -26.01 10.87 -19.99
CA ILE A 164 -26.93 11.01 -18.85
C ILE A 164 -28.20 11.75 -19.29
N LEU A 165 -28.08 12.86 -20.03
CA LEU A 165 -29.23 13.62 -20.54
C LEU A 165 -30.09 12.76 -21.47
N ASN A 166 -29.47 12.02 -22.40
CA ASN A 166 -30.18 11.11 -23.31
C ASN A 166 -30.84 9.93 -22.57
N ARG A 167 -30.30 9.51 -21.43
CA ARG A 167 -30.93 8.50 -20.56
C ARG A 167 -32.19 9.06 -19.88
N SER A 168 -32.19 10.34 -19.53
CA SER A 168 -33.37 10.99 -18.95
C SER A 168 -34.53 11.11 -19.94
N GLU A 169 -34.24 11.40 -21.22
CA GLU A 169 -35.27 11.46 -22.28
C GLU A 169 -35.89 10.08 -22.57
N ARG A 170 -35.10 9.01 -22.51
CA ARG A 170 -35.58 7.63 -22.67
C ARG A 170 -36.46 7.14 -21.51
N ASN A 171 -36.37 7.78 -20.35
CA ASN A 171 -37.18 7.49 -19.16
C ASN A 171 -38.46 8.33 -19.07
N ALA A 172 -38.76 9.17 -20.06
CA ALA A 172 -40.04 9.87 -20.12
C ALA A 172 -41.19 8.85 -20.27
N PRO A 173 -42.27 8.93 -19.45
CA PRO A 173 -43.37 7.97 -19.52
C PRO A 173 -44.02 7.94 -20.90
N LEU A 174 -44.22 6.73 -21.44
CA LEU A 174 -44.94 6.51 -22.70
C LEU A 174 -46.36 7.12 -22.61
N PRO A 175 -46.91 7.68 -23.71
CA PRO A 175 -48.22 8.34 -23.69
C PRO A 175 -49.33 7.44 -23.14
N ALA A 176 -50.17 7.98 -22.27
CA ALA A 176 -51.23 7.29 -21.54
C ALA A 176 -52.25 6.51 -22.43
N ALA A 177 -52.25 6.74 -23.75
CA ALA A 177 -53.05 5.99 -24.71
C ALA A 177 -52.73 4.48 -24.74
N ALA A 178 -51.49 4.08 -24.40
CA ALA A 178 -51.05 2.68 -24.45
C ALA A 178 -51.63 1.79 -23.33
N PHE A 179 -52.21 2.38 -22.27
CA PHE A 179 -52.71 1.65 -21.10
C PHE A 179 -54.23 1.44 -21.08
N SER A 180 -54.95 1.86 -22.13
CA SER A 180 -56.41 1.81 -22.18
C SER A 180 -57.03 0.41 -22.31
N SER A 181 -56.24 -0.61 -22.68
CA SER A 181 -56.75 -1.96 -23.02
C SER A 181 -56.71 -2.99 -21.89
N ILE A 182 -55.99 -2.74 -20.79
CA ILE A 182 -55.64 -3.80 -19.81
C ILE A 182 -56.54 -3.77 -18.55
N VAL A 183 -57.34 -2.72 -18.33
CA VAL A 183 -58.15 -2.57 -17.10
C VAL A 183 -59.64 -2.40 -17.43
N ARG A 184 -60.33 -3.50 -17.74
CA ARG A 184 -61.81 -3.58 -17.69
C ARG A 184 -62.28 -4.91 -17.12
N HIS A 185 -62.11 -5.10 -15.83
CA HIS A 185 -63.01 -5.95 -15.05
C HIS A 185 -63.79 -5.03 -14.12
N GLU A 186 -64.98 -4.62 -14.54
CA GLU A 186 -65.97 -4.06 -13.61
C GLU A 186 -66.41 -5.21 -12.69
N PRO A 187 -66.15 -5.15 -11.38
CA PRO A 187 -66.74 -6.10 -10.45
C PRO A 187 -68.24 -5.77 -10.36
N TYR A 188 -69.11 -6.67 -10.83
CA TYR A 188 -70.55 -6.56 -10.60
C TYR A 188 -70.85 -7.21 -9.24
N PRO A 189 -71.19 -6.45 -8.19
CA PRO A 189 -71.45 -7.02 -6.87
C PRO A 189 -72.73 -7.86 -6.93
N VAL A 190 -72.64 -9.11 -6.48
CA VAL A 190 -73.77 -10.07 -6.49
C VAL A 190 -74.97 -9.51 -5.72
N GLU A 191 -74.74 -8.81 -4.60
CA GLU A 191 -75.78 -8.15 -3.81
C GLU A 191 -76.59 -7.12 -4.61
N SER A 192 -75.93 -6.35 -5.48
CA SER A 192 -76.62 -5.33 -6.27
C SER A 192 -77.56 -5.97 -7.29
N LYS A 193 -77.15 -7.10 -7.89
CA LYS A 193 -77.98 -7.88 -8.80
C LYS A 193 -79.11 -8.60 -8.07
N ALA A 194 -78.89 -9.09 -6.87
CA ALA A 194 -79.95 -9.69 -6.05
C ALA A 194 -81.08 -8.68 -5.74
N ARG A 195 -80.73 -7.43 -5.39
CA ARG A 195 -81.72 -6.35 -5.18
C ARG A 195 -82.47 -5.99 -6.47
N GLU A 196 -81.78 -5.93 -7.61
CA GLU A 196 -82.40 -5.66 -8.90
C GLU A 196 -83.46 -6.71 -9.26
N ILE A 197 -83.14 -8.00 -9.04
CA ILE A 197 -84.04 -9.12 -9.30
C ILE A 197 -85.28 -9.06 -8.38
N LEU A 198 -85.09 -8.78 -7.09
CA LEU A 198 -86.20 -8.64 -6.13
C LEU A 198 -87.13 -7.47 -6.49
N ASN A 199 -86.57 -6.31 -6.85
CA ASN A 199 -87.39 -5.16 -7.28
C ASN A 199 -88.19 -5.49 -8.55
N ARG A 200 -87.57 -6.20 -9.50
CA ARG A 200 -88.27 -6.63 -10.73
C ARG A 200 -89.43 -7.59 -10.40
N LEU A 201 -89.22 -8.54 -9.48
CA LEU A 201 -90.25 -9.47 -9.02
C LEU A 201 -91.37 -8.79 -8.23
N LYS A 202 -91.07 -7.77 -7.40
CA LYS A 202 -92.09 -6.96 -6.72
C LYS A 202 -93.03 -6.25 -7.71
N MET A 203 -92.50 -5.75 -8.83
CA MET A 203 -93.28 -5.02 -9.83
C MET A 203 -94.06 -5.90 -10.80
N SER A 204 -93.55 -7.09 -11.12
CA SER A 204 -94.11 -7.96 -12.18
C SER A 204 -94.70 -9.29 -11.68
N GLY A 205 -94.54 -9.60 -10.39
CA GLY A 205 -95.09 -10.79 -9.72
C GLY A 205 -94.36 -12.08 -10.10
N VAL A 206 -94.50 -12.51 -11.35
CA VAL A 206 -93.90 -13.74 -11.88
C VAL A 206 -93.11 -13.41 -13.14
N THR A 207 -91.86 -13.86 -13.20
CA THR A 207 -90.99 -13.64 -14.37
C THR A 207 -90.42 -14.94 -14.89
N ARG A 208 -90.20 -15.06 -16.20
CA ARG A 208 -89.47 -16.21 -16.77
C ARG A 208 -87.99 -16.08 -16.43
N PHE A 209 -87.33 -17.18 -16.08
CA PHE A 209 -85.90 -17.19 -15.72
C PHE A 209 -85.02 -16.52 -16.79
N LEU A 210 -85.29 -16.80 -18.08
CA LEU A 210 -84.56 -16.21 -19.20
C LEU A 210 -84.74 -14.69 -19.33
N LEU A 211 -85.82 -14.11 -18.81
CA LEU A 211 -86.03 -12.65 -18.82
C LEU A 211 -85.14 -11.93 -17.80
N LEU A 212 -84.59 -12.63 -16.79
CA LEU A 212 -83.64 -12.04 -15.85
C LEU A 212 -82.28 -11.73 -16.51
N PHE A 213 -81.93 -12.45 -17.57
CA PHE A 213 -80.66 -12.25 -18.31
C PHE A 213 -80.78 -11.27 -19.48
N ARG A 214 -82.00 -10.84 -19.84
CA ARG A 214 -82.20 -9.81 -20.87
C ARG A 214 -81.69 -8.46 -20.36
N GLY A 215 -80.65 -7.94 -20.99
CA GLY A 215 -80.03 -6.65 -20.67
C GLY A 215 -78.56 -6.72 -20.23
N ASN A 216 -78.02 -7.92 -19.99
CA ASN A 216 -76.63 -8.10 -19.56
C ASN A 216 -75.65 -7.83 -20.71
N LYS A 217 -74.64 -6.99 -20.46
CA LYS A 217 -73.67 -6.49 -21.45
C LYS A 217 -72.34 -7.26 -21.45
N SER A 218 -72.04 -7.98 -20.37
CA SER A 218 -70.76 -8.69 -20.21
C SER A 218 -70.93 -10.12 -19.65
N ARG A 219 -69.95 -11.01 -19.93
CA ARG A 219 -69.93 -12.37 -19.36
C ARG A 219 -69.88 -12.33 -17.83
N SER A 220 -69.16 -11.38 -17.25
CA SER A 220 -69.10 -11.17 -15.80
C SER A 220 -70.46 -10.81 -15.20
N GLU A 221 -71.24 -9.98 -15.90
CA GLU A 221 -72.59 -9.61 -15.47
C GLU A 221 -73.57 -10.80 -15.53
N VAL A 222 -73.44 -11.67 -16.54
CA VAL A 222 -74.23 -12.91 -16.65
C VAL A 222 -73.92 -13.84 -15.47
N VAL A 223 -72.65 -14.03 -15.14
CA VAL A 223 -72.23 -14.87 -14.00
C VAL A 223 -72.73 -14.29 -12.67
N ALA A 224 -72.61 -12.97 -12.47
CA ALA A 224 -73.10 -12.29 -11.26
C ALA A 224 -74.63 -12.42 -11.11
N THR A 225 -75.38 -12.33 -12.20
CA THR A 225 -76.85 -12.49 -12.19
C THR A 225 -77.24 -13.93 -11.84
N PHE A 226 -76.53 -14.92 -12.38
CA PHE A 226 -76.78 -16.32 -12.07
C PHE A 226 -76.49 -16.66 -10.60
N LEU A 227 -75.36 -16.17 -10.06
CA LEU A 227 -75.02 -16.31 -8.65
C LEU A 227 -76.07 -15.65 -7.74
N ALA A 228 -76.58 -14.47 -8.12
CA ALA A 228 -77.63 -13.80 -7.38
C ALA A 228 -78.93 -14.61 -7.32
N VAL A 229 -79.33 -15.29 -8.41
CA VAL A 229 -80.52 -16.17 -8.40
C VAL A 229 -80.31 -17.39 -7.49
N LEU A 230 -79.13 -18.01 -7.53
CA LEU A 230 -78.80 -19.14 -6.65
C LEU A 230 -78.79 -18.73 -5.18
N GLU A 231 -78.26 -17.54 -4.87
CA GLU A 231 -78.26 -16.99 -3.52
C GLU A 231 -79.67 -16.73 -3.01
N LEU A 232 -80.55 -16.13 -3.82
CA LEU A 232 -81.94 -15.88 -3.45
C LEU A 232 -82.77 -17.17 -3.29
N CYS A 233 -82.47 -18.21 -4.08
CA CYS A 233 -83.05 -19.53 -3.93
C CYS A 233 -82.57 -20.20 -2.63
N ARG A 234 -81.27 -20.10 -2.32
CA ARG A 234 -80.69 -20.61 -1.05
C ARG A 234 -81.32 -19.94 0.16
N SER A 235 -81.59 -18.64 0.09
CA SER A 235 -82.21 -17.86 1.16
C SER A 235 -83.75 -18.01 1.23
N LYS A 236 -84.36 -18.86 0.39
CA LYS A 236 -85.82 -19.10 0.30
C LYS A 236 -86.66 -17.83 0.03
N VAL A 237 -86.07 -16.83 -0.60
CA VAL A 237 -86.79 -15.59 -0.98
C VAL A 237 -87.54 -15.79 -2.30
N ILE A 238 -87.02 -16.69 -3.13
CA ILE A 238 -87.53 -16.98 -4.47
C ILE A 238 -87.63 -18.49 -4.65
N ARG A 239 -88.73 -18.93 -5.27
CA ARG A 239 -88.95 -20.30 -5.72
C ARG A 239 -88.92 -20.38 -7.24
N LEU A 240 -88.18 -21.35 -7.76
CA LEU A 240 -88.21 -21.71 -9.18
C LEU A 240 -89.28 -22.78 -9.39
N ALA A 241 -90.22 -22.53 -10.32
CA ALA A 241 -91.30 -23.45 -10.66
C ALA A 241 -91.39 -23.62 -12.18
N GLY A 242 -91.55 -24.86 -12.66
CA GLY A 242 -91.68 -25.14 -14.09
C GLY A 242 -91.01 -26.45 -14.53
N SER A 243 -90.99 -26.68 -15.85
CA SER A 243 -90.27 -27.79 -16.49
C SER A 243 -88.86 -27.38 -16.88
N GLU A 244 -88.01 -28.32 -17.30
CA GLU A 244 -86.63 -28.06 -17.73
C GLU A 244 -86.50 -26.98 -18.82
N GLN A 245 -87.54 -26.78 -19.63
CA GLN A 245 -87.54 -25.82 -20.75
C GLN A 245 -88.26 -24.50 -20.41
N ASP A 246 -89.13 -24.49 -19.40
CA ASP A 246 -89.94 -23.33 -19.02
C ASP A 246 -89.92 -23.08 -17.52
N CYS A 247 -88.80 -22.52 -17.05
CA CYS A 247 -88.62 -22.15 -15.65
C CYS A 247 -89.13 -20.74 -15.36
N THR A 248 -90.05 -20.63 -14.39
CA THR A 248 -90.58 -19.37 -13.87
C THR A 248 -90.06 -19.10 -12.46
N VAL A 249 -89.87 -17.81 -12.16
CA VAL A 249 -89.31 -17.29 -10.93
C VAL A 249 -90.45 -16.63 -10.16
N VAL A 250 -90.79 -17.17 -9.00
CA VAL A 250 -91.92 -16.74 -8.17
C VAL A 250 -91.40 -16.31 -6.79
N PRO A 251 -91.83 -15.16 -6.25
CA PRO A 251 -91.48 -14.78 -4.88
C PRO A 251 -92.19 -15.71 -3.88
N GLU A 252 -91.46 -16.16 -2.86
CA GLU A 252 -92.03 -16.98 -1.79
C GLU A 252 -92.90 -16.08 -0.87
N LYS A 253 -94.15 -16.50 -0.62
CA LYS A 253 -95.24 -15.61 -0.21
C LYS A 253 -95.28 -15.22 1.28
N ASP A 254 -94.21 -15.46 2.05
CA ASP A 254 -94.24 -15.28 3.51
C ASP A 254 -93.47 -14.07 4.07
N ASP A 255 -92.76 -13.27 3.25
CA ASP A 255 -91.98 -12.11 3.78
C ASP A 255 -92.41 -10.73 3.25
N LEU A 256 -93.53 -10.63 2.52
CA LEU A 256 -94.11 -9.34 2.11
C LEU A 256 -95.10 -8.73 3.13
N ALA A 257 -95.28 -9.37 4.29
CA ALA A 257 -96.18 -8.90 5.36
C ALA A 257 -95.47 -8.43 6.64
N ALA A 258 -94.13 -8.41 6.69
CA ALA A 258 -93.37 -8.12 7.91
C ALA A 258 -92.62 -6.77 7.94
N GLN A 259 -92.90 -5.84 7.02
CA GLN A 259 -92.30 -4.48 7.02
C GLN A 259 -93.29 -3.32 6.94
N ASP A 260 -94.59 -3.55 7.13
CA ASP A 260 -95.55 -2.50 7.46
C ASP A 260 -96.00 -2.69 8.92
N GLY A 261 -95.16 -2.23 9.86
CA GLY A 261 -95.53 -2.25 11.28
C GLY A 261 -94.37 -2.30 12.25
N ARG A 262 -93.60 -1.20 12.35
CA ARG A 262 -93.08 -0.57 13.59
C ARG A 262 -91.88 0.34 13.28
N GLY A 263 -92.07 1.63 13.56
CA GLY A 263 -91.00 2.61 13.81
C GLY A 263 -90.73 3.55 12.66
#